data_AF-A0A4Y8I3Z2-F1
#
_entry.id   AF-A0A4Y8I3Z2-F1
#
_cell.length_a   1.000
_cell.length_b   1.000
_cell.length_c   1.000
_cell.angle_alpha   90.00
_cell.angle_beta   90.00
_cell.angle_gamma   90.00
#
_symmetry.space_group_name_H-M   'P 1'
#
loop_
_entity.id
_entity.type
_entity.pdbx_description
1 polymer ?
#
loop_
_entity_poly.entity_id
_entity_poly.type
_entity_poly.pdbx_seq_one_letter_code
_entity_poly.pdbx_strand_id
1 'polypeptide(L)'
;MSTALIYFYYVLPLLILPQEANPVSDWKVLNEGFIRIQYHAYDTDIADLVFLVIKKNFDRTAEMVGYGGPAIANIIISGSEDEFNQFTGNRMPTWSQGSTDYENSRIVLKSPSFTGVRESELRRTVVHELTHFLIGAVAPPSSVPRWFNEGTAMYLGGEESFRSKINISTAIYTKSLIQLNEIQYVMTFSGDRANLAYAESRAAIEYLIEITDEKSIRFILAELYLNKSFDSAFTDVTGMEPIDFEIEFRTVIRQRYRFYFLAAAGDYIWFLIPGLFILAYLAVKIRNMQTIRRWKIEEEQDEFE
;
A
#
# COMPACT_ATOMS: atom_id res chain seq x y z
N MET A 1 -84.96 -25.73 -19.94
CA MET A 1 -84.12 -26.79 -20.55
C MET A 1 -83.68 -26.27 -21.91
N SER A 2 -82.43 -26.08 -22.31
CA SER A 2 -81.11 -26.12 -21.68
C SER A 2 -80.25 -25.18 -22.54
N THR A 3 -79.66 -24.13 -21.96
CA THR A 3 -78.79 -23.18 -22.67
C THR A 3 -77.38 -23.77 -22.78
N ALA A 4 -76.92 -24.01 -24.01
CA ALA A 4 -75.58 -24.54 -24.27
C ALA A 4 -74.52 -23.45 -24.06
N LEU A 5 -73.72 -23.58 -23.01
CA LEU A 5 -72.50 -22.80 -22.76
C LEU A 5 -71.36 -23.38 -23.61
N ILE A 6 -70.85 -22.58 -24.54
CA ILE A 6 -69.62 -22.87 -25.29
C ILE A 6 -68.43 -22.45 -24.40
N TYR A 7 -67.73 -23.43 -23.84
CA TYR A 7 -66.46 -23.21 -23.15
C TYR A 7 -65.33 -23.10 -24.17
N PHE A 8 -64.79 -21.89 -24.36
CA PHE A 8 -63.50 -21.70 -25.02
C PHE A 8 -62.39 -22.09 -24.04
N TYR A 9 -61.77 -23.26 -24.25
CA TYR A 9 -60.50 -23.59 -23.60
C TYR A 9 -59.39 -22.75 -24.25
N TYR A 10 -58.96 -21.70 -23.55
CA TYR A 10 -57.69 -21.05 -23.86
C TYR A 10 -56.57 -22.00 -23.48
N VAL A 11 -55.94 -22.64 -24.48
CA VAL A 11 -54.65 -23.31 -24.31
C VAL A 11 -53.63 -22.20 -24.12
N LEU A 12 -53.29 -21.87 -22.87
CA LEU A 12 -52.11 -21.07 -22.59
C LEU A 12 -50.89 -21.85 -23.12
N PRO A 13 -50.06 -21.26 -24.00
CA PRO A 13 -48.79 -21.90 -24.30
C PRO A 13 -47.99 -21.92 -23.00
N LEU A 14 -47.59 -23.11 -22.58
CA LEU A 14 -46.64 -23.30 -21.50
C LEU A 14 -45.37 -22.55 -21.92
N LEU A 15 -45.17 -21.36 -21.40
CA LEU A 15 -43.92 -20.62 -21.55
C LEU A 15 -42.87 -21.47 -20.84
N ILE A 16 -42.13 -22.26 -21.62
CA ILE A 16 -40.89 -22.86 -21.19
C ILE A 16 -39.98 -21.67 -20.92
N LEU A 17 -39.94 -21.23 -19.65
CA LEU A 17 -38.89 -20.35 -19.19
C LEU A 17 -37.57 -21.04 -19.58
N PRO A 18 -36.67 -20.36 -20.29
CA PRO A 18 -35.36 -20.93 -20.56
C PRO A 18 -34.79 -21.31 -19.19
N GLN A 19 -34.55 -22.61 -19.02
CA GLN A 19 -33.74 -23.11 -17.93
C GLN A 19 -32.46 -22.27 -17.99
N GLU A 20 -32.18 -21.47 -16.94
CA GLU A 20 -30.93 -20.74 -16.86
C GLU A 20 -29.83 -21.75 -17.15
N ALA A 21 -29.17 -21.57 -18.29
CA ALA A 21 -28.00 -22.34 -18.61
C ALA A 21 -27.05 -22.08 -17.44
N ASN A 22 -26.79 -23.11 -16.61
CA ASN A 22 -25.64 -23.09 -15.73
C ASN A 22 -24.45 -22.69 -16.62
N PRO A 23 -23.86 -21.49 -16.46
CA PRO A 23 -22.74 -21.12 -17.29
C PRO A 23 -21.66 -22.14 -16.96
N VAL A 24 -21.32 -22.99 -17.93
CA VAL A 24 -20.05 -23.71 -17.93
C VAL A 24 -19.02 -22.64 -17.60
N SER A 25 -18.34 -22.77 -16.46
CA SER A 25 -17.62 -21.65 -15.89
C SER A 25 -16.57 -21.18 -16.90
N ASP A 26 -16.53 -19.89 -17.23
CA ASP A 26 -15.63 -19.28 -18.23
C ASP A 26 -14.17 -19.21 -17.73
N TRP A 27 -13.81 -20.10 -16.80
CA TRP A 27 -12.53 -20.14 -16.15
C TRP A 27 -11.51 -20.86 -17.03
N LYS A 28 -10.37 -20.21 -17.19
CA LYS A 28 -9.15 -20.77 -17.75
C LYS A 28 -8.11 -20.95 -16.66
N VAL A 29 -7.13 -21.80 -16.96
CA VAL A 29 -5.98 -22.04 -16.11
C VAL A 29 -4.71 -21.89 -16.93
N LEU A 30 -3.85 -20.97 -16.52
CA LEU A 30 -2.47 -20.87 -16.98
C LEU A 30 -1.61 -21.61 -15.97
N ASN A 31 -0.89 -22.64 -16.42
CA ASN A 31 -0.05 -23.47 -15.57
C ASN A 31 1.32 -23.65 -16.21
N GLU A 32 2.34 -23.00 -15.67
CA GLU A 32 3.73 -23.11 -16.14
C GLU A 32 4.70 -23.12 -14.95
N GLY A 33 5.51 -24.17 -14.87
CA GLY A 33 6.49 -24.35 -13.80
C GLY A 33 5.84 -24.39 -12.42
N PHE A 34 6.14 -23.40 -11.59
CA PHE A 34 5.65 -23.30 -10.22
C PHE A 34 4.45 -22.35 -10.08
N ILE A 35 3.96 -21.79 -11.20
CA ILE A 35 2.91 -20.76 -11.20
C ILE A 35 1.64 -21.36 -11.80
N ARG A 36 0.54 -21.28 -11.05
CA ARG A 36 -0.80 -21.68 -11.50
C ARG A 36 -1.78 -20.53 -11.31
N ILE A 37 -2.31 -19.98 -12.39
CA ILE A 37 -3.24 -18.85 -12.40
C ILE A 37 -4.61 -19.32 -12.89
N GLN A 38 -5.65 -19.11 -12.09
CA GLN A 38 -7.04 -19.28 -12.47
C GLN A 38 -7.65 -17.91 -12.76
N TYR A 39 -8.30 -17.76 -13.91
CA TYR A 39 -8.84 -16.48 -14.38
C TYR A 39 -10.00 -16.71 -15.35
N HIS A 40 -10.81 -15.69 -15.63
CA HIS A 40 -11.87 -15.77 -16.66
C HIS A 40 -11.33 -15.56 -18.07
N ALA A 41 -11.96 -16.11 -19.11
CA ALA A 41 -11.42 -16.08 -20.47
C ALA A 41 -11.13 -14.68 -21.02
N TYR A 42 -11.92 -13.67 -20.64
CA TYR A 42 -11.73 -12.28 -21.01
C TYR A 42 -10.49 -11.62 -20.36
N ASP A 43 -9.93 -12.22 -19.30
CA ASP A 43 -8.75 -11.74 -18.58
C ASP A 43 -7.45 -12.43 -19.05
N THR A 44 -7.41 -12.98 -20.26
CA THR A 44 -6.22 -13.69 -20.77
C THR A 44 -4.97 -12.81 -20.77
N ASP A 45 -5.06 -11.56 -21.25
CA ASP A 45 -3.92 -10.63 -21.26
C ASP A 45 -3.47 -10.26 -19.83
N ILE A 46 -4.41 -10.23 -18.89
CA ILE A 46 -4.14 -9.94 -17.46
C ILE A 46 -3.43 -11.13 -16.82
N ALA A 47 -3.85 -12.36 -17.10
CA ALA A 47 -3.20 -13.56 -16.62
C ALA A 47 -1.75 -13.68 -17.15
N ASP A 48 -1.53 -13.40 -18.43
CA ASP A 48 -0.18 -13.40 -19.03
C ASP A 48 0.72 -12.33 -18.39
N LEU A 49 0.16 -11.14 -18.11
CA LEU A 49 0.86 -10.08 -17.40
C LEU A 49 1.23 -10.50 -15.96
N VAL A 50 0.27 -11.04 -15.20
CA VAL A 50 0.50 -11.52 -13.82
C VAL A 50 1.59 -12.60 -13.83
N PHE A 51 1.50 -13.56 -14.74
CA PHE A 51 2.52 -14.60 -14.94
C PHE A 51 3.91 -14.00 -15.18
N LEU A 52 4.03 -13.07 -16.12
CA LEU A 52 5.29 -12.40 -16.44
C LEU A 52 5.86 -11.65 -15.23
N VAL A 53 5.02 -10.94 -14.47
CA VAL A 53 5.45 -10.19 -13.29
C VAL A 53 5.95 -11.11 -12.19
N ILE A 54 5.25 -12.21 -11.90
CA ILE A 54 5.69 -13.20 -10.92
C ILE A 54 7.03 -13.80 -11.36
N LYS A 55 7.10 -14.32 -12.60
CA LYS A 55 8.31 -14.94 -13.14
C LYS A 55 9.52 -14.01 -13.09
N LYS A 56 9.34 -12.71 -13.36
CA LYS A 56 10.43 -11.73 -13.34
C LYS A 56 10.92 -11.39 -11.92
N ASN A 57 10.02 -11.36 -10.93
CA ASN A 57 10.34 -10.85 -9.59
C ASN A 57 10.58 -11.95 -8.56
N PHE A 58 10.21 -13.20 -8.86
CA PHE A 58 10.28 -14.31 -7.92
C PHE A 58 11.66 -14.47 -7.28
N ASP A 59 12.73 -14.58 -8.06
CA ASP A 59 14.08 -14.82 -7.53
C ASP A 59 14.54 -13.70 -6.59
N ARG A 60 14.31 -12.44 -6.97
CA ARG A 60 14.66 -11.28 -6.14
C ARG A 60 13.85 -11.27 -4.84
N THR A 61 12.53 -11.46 -4.92
CA THR A 61 11.67 -11.49 -3.74
C THR A 61 12.06 -12.65 -2.83
N ALA A 62 12.31 -13.84 -3.38
CA ALA A 62 12.73 -15.02 -2.66
C ALA A 62 14.07 -14.83 -1.95
N GLU A 63 15.08 -14.27 -2.64
CA GLU A 63 16.38 -13.98 -2.05
C GLU A 63 16.29 -12.98 -0.88
N MET A 64 15.50 -11.92 -1.05
CA MET A 64 15.36 -10.86 -0.04
C MET A 64 14.67 -11.37 1.24
N VAL A 65 13.68 -12.27 1.10
CA VAL A 65 12.95 -12.84 2.25
C VAL A 65 13.53 -14.16 2.76
N GLY A 66 14.54 -14.71 2.09
CA GLY A 66 15.18 -15.97 2.48
C GLY A 66 14.39 -17.23 2.12
N TYR A 67 13.53 -17.16 1.11
CA TYR A 67 12.76 -18.31 0.63
C TYR A 67 13.59 -19.20 -0.31
N GLY A 68 13.67 -20.50 -0.02
CA GLY A 68 14.39 -21.49 -0.84
C GLY A 68 13.62 -22.78 -1.10
N GLY A 69 12.32 -22.83 -0.79
CA GLY A 69 11.49 -24.03 -0.92
C GLY A 69 10.85 -24.20 -2.30
N PRO A 70 10.23 -25.36 -2.58
CA PRO A 70 9.36 -25.53 -3.74
C PRO A 70 8.01 -24.83 -3.48
N ALA A 71 7.76 -23.67 -4.10
CA ALA A 71 6.49 -22.95 -3.96
C ALA A 71 5.62 -23.15 -5.21
N ILE A 72 4.48 -23.83 -5.10
CA ILE A 72 3.43 -23.65 -6.10
C ILE A 72 2.66 -22.37 -5.73
N ALA A 73 2.86 -21.30 -6.50
CA ALA A 73 2.08 -20.09 -6.36
C ALA A 73 0.72 -20.31 -7.03
N ASN A 74 -0.32 -20.54 -6.23
CA ASN A 74 -1.69 -20.58 -6.71
C ASN A 74 -2.25 -19.15 -6.73
N ILE A 75 -2.60 -18.64 -7.90
CA ILE A 75 -3.16 -17.30 -8.08
C ILE A 75 -4.58 -17.43 -8.64
N ILE A 76 -5.48 -16.61 -8.13
CA ILE A 76 -6.83 -16.43 -8.63
C ILE A 76 -6.98 -14.96 -9.03
N ILE A 77 -7.36 -14.70 -10.27
CA ILE A 77 -7.77 -13.38 -10.73
C ILE A 77 -9.28 -13.35 -10.68
N SER A 78 -9.83 -12.65 -9.69
CA SER A 78 -11.27 -12.56 -9.51
C SER A 78 -11.88 -11.64 -10.56
N GLY A 79 -12.99 -12.05 -11.18
CA GLY A 79 -13.70 -11.28 -12.21
C GLY A 79 -14.64 -10.18 -11.68
N SER A 80 -14.91 -10.15 -10.37
CA SER A 80 -15.81 -9.17 -9.74
C SER A 80 -15.50 -8.99 -8.25
N GLU A 81 -16.09 -7.96 -7.62
CA GLU A 81 -15.98 -7.70 -6.18
C GLU A 81 -16.58 -8.84 -5.34
N ASP A 82 -17.73 -9.38 -5.76
CA ASP A 82 -18.39 -10.49 -5.06
C ASP A 82 -17.54 -11.76 -5.07
N GLU A 83 -16.91 -12.04 -6.20
CA GLU A 83 -16.00 -13.17 -6.37
C GLU A 83 -14.73 -13.00 -5.52
N PHE A 84 -14.15 -11.80 -5.49
CA PHE A 84 -13.03 -11.48 -4.60
C PHE A 84 -13.40 -11.69 -3.13
N ASN A 85 -14.56 -11.20 -2.72
CA ASN A 85 -15.07 -11.34 -1.36
C ASN A 85 -15.36 -12.80 -1.00
N GLN A 86 -15.87 -13.60 -1.94
CA GLN A 86 -16.07 -15.03 -1.75
C GLN A 86 -14.74 -15.75 -1.50
N PHE A 87 -13.71 -15.49 -2.33
CA PHE A 87 -12.41 -16.11 -2.17
C PHE A 87 -11.68 -15.67 -0.90
N THR A 88 -11.87 -14.43 -0.45
CA THR A 88 -11.22 -13.87 0.76
C THR A 88 -12.06 -14.02 2.04
N GLY A 89 -13.27 -14.60 1.95
CA GLY A 89 -14.15 -14.79 3.09
C GLY A 89 -14.70 -13.50 3.69
N ASN A 90 -14.87 -12.44 2.88
CA ASN A 90 -15.34 -11.11 3.29
C ASN A 90 -14.47 -10.44 4.38
N ARG A 91 -13.18 -10.79 4.45
CA ARG A 91 -12.25 -10.26 5.47
C ARG A 91 -11.49 -9.03 5.00
N MET A 92 -11.52 -8.72 3.70
CA MET A 92 -10.72 -7.66 3.12
C MET A 92 -11.52 -6.36 3.01
N PRO A 93 -10.92 -5.20 3.34
CA PRO A 93 -11.56 -3.91 3.14
C PRO A 93 -11.69 -3.60 1.64
N THR A 94 -12.67 -2.77 1.29
CA THR A 94 -13.03 -2.46 -0.10
C THR A 94 -11.91 -1.82 -0.92
N TRP A 95 -10.95 -1.16 -0.27
CA TRP A 95 -9.79 -0.55 -0.92
C TRP A 95 -8.72 -1.57 -1.33
N SER A 96 -8.81 -2.84 -0.89
CA SER A 96 -7.85 -3.89 -1.23
C SER A 96 -7.95 -4.26 -2.71
N GLN A 97 -6.80 -4.41 -3.37
CA GLN A 97 -6.69 -4.86 -4.77
C GLN A 97 -6.19 -6.31 -4.89
N GLY A 98 -5.65 -6.85 -3.81
CA GLY A 98 -5.18 -8.22 -3.69
C GLY A 98 -5.28 -8.68 -2.25
N SER A 99 -5.09 -9.98 -2.05
CA SER A 99 -4.92 -10.59 -0.75
C SER A 99 -4.16 -11.90 -0.88
N THR A 100 -3.31 -12.17 0.09
CA THR A 100 -2.66 -13.45 0.26
C THR A 100 -3.37 -14.24 1.36
N ASP A 101 -3.85 -15.42 1.00
CA ASP A 101 -4.47 -16.39 1.89
C ASP A 101 -3.43 -17.45 2.26
N TYR A 102 -2.82 -17.25 3.43
CA TYR A 102 -1.77 -18.11 3.96
C TYR A 102 -2.27 -19.54 4.26
N GLU A 103 -3.52 -19.68 4.74
CA GLU A 103 -4.10 -20.98 5.12
C GLU A 103 -4.25 -21.89 3.90
N ASN A 104 -4.67 -21.31 2.77
CA ASN A 104 -4.89 -22.05 1.52
C ASN A 104 -3.73 -21.92 0.53
N SER A 105 -2.61 -21.28 0.91
CA SER A 105 -1.43 -21.05 0.07
C SER A 105 -1.79 -20.49 -1.31
N ARG A 106 -2.55 -19.40 -1.33
CA ARG A 106 -3.01 -18.76 -2.58
C ARG A 106 -2.99 -17.24 -2.51
N ILE A 107 -2.82 -16.62 -3.68
CA ILE A 107 -2.97 -15.19 -3.91
C ILE A 107 -4.29 -14.97 -4.63
N VAL A 108 -5.07 -13.98 -4.21
CA VAL A 108 -6.31 -13.55 -4.86
C VAL A 108 -6.12 -12.10 -5.31
N LEU A 109 -6.30 -11.82 -6.59
CA LEU A 109 -6.13 -10.50 -7.19
C LEU A 109 -7.45 -10.03 -7.81
N LYS A 110 -7.77 -8.75 -7.69
CA LYS A 110 -8.87 -8.15 -8.45
C LYS A 110 -8.44 -7.88 -9.89
N SER A 111 -9.27 -8.28 -10.85
CA SER A 111 -9.04 -7.96 -12.26
C SER A 111 -9.15 -6.45 -12.54
N PRO A 112 -8.16 -5.85 -13.24
CA PRO A 112 -8.30 -4.52 -13.83
C PRO A 112 -9.54 -4.32 -14.70
N SER A 113 -10.10 -5.39 -15.29
CA SER A 113 -11.27 -5.32 -16.16
C SER A 113 -12.51 -4.73 -15.47
N PHE A 114 -12.65 -4.89 -14.15
CA PHE A 114 -13.76 -4.29 -13.39
C PHE A 114 -13.32 -3.19 -12.41
N THR A 115 -12.08 -3.20 -11.96
CA THR A 115 -11.57 -2.19 -11.02
C THR A 115 -11.08 -0.91 -11.71
N GLY A 116 -10.70 -1.00 -12.98
CA GLY A 116 -10.15 0.13 -13.75
C GLY A 116 -8.74 0.56 -13.32
N VAL A 117 -8.05 -0.24 -12.50
CA VAL A 117 -6.67 0.06 -12.08
C VAL A 117 -5.71 0.00 -13.27
N ARG A 118 -4.67 0.81 -13.22
CA ARG A 118 -3.66 0.85 -14.30
C ARG A 118 -2.79 -0.40 -14.25
N GLU A 119 -2.22 -0.78 -15.40
CA GLU A 119 -1.27 -1.88 -15.49
C GLU A 119 -0.12 -1.77 -14.48
N SER A 120 0.43 -0.56 -14.30
CA SER A 120 1.49 -0.30 -13.32
C SER A 120 1.08 -0.57 -11.87
N GLU A 121 -0.20 -0.37 -11.54
CA GLU A 121 -0.75 -0.63 -10.20
C GLU A 121 -0.99 -2.12 -10.00
N LEU A 122 -1.46 -2.84 -11.03
CA LEU A 122 -1.54 -4.29 -11.00
C LEU A 122 -0.15 -4.91 -10.81
N ARG A 123 0.86 -4.47 -11.57
CA ARG A 123 2.25 -4.95 -11.43
C ARG A 123 2.76 -4.81 -9.99
N ARG A 124 2.49 -3.66 -9.35
CA ARG A 124 2.84 -3.42 -7.94
C ARG A 124 2.07 -4.35 -6.99
N THR A 125 0.77 -4.52 -7.22
CA THR A 125 -0.09 -5.39 -6.40
C THR A 125 0.38 -6.85 -6.49
N VAL A 126 0.74 -7.34 -7.67
CA VAL A 126 1.26 -8.70 -7.86
C VAL A 126 2.55 -8.92 -7.06
N VAL A 127 3.50 -7.98 -7.11
CA VAL A 127 4.75 -8.11 -6.35
C VAL A 127 4.50 -7.99 -4.84
N HIS A 128 3.55 -7.14 -4.43
CA HIS A 128 3.13 -6.98 -3.05
C HIS A 128 2.57 -8.31 -2.49
N GLU A 129 1.59 -8.91 -3.17
CA GLU A 129 1.02 -10.19 -2.74
C GLU A 129 2.01 -11.35 -2.85
N LEU A 130 2.88 -11.37 -3.88
CA LEU A 130 3.95 -12.35 -3.98
C LEU A 130 4.89 -12.27 -2.75
N THR A 131 5.19 -11.06 -2.28
CA THR A 131 6.03 -10.87 -1.11
C THR A 131 5.38 -11.43 0.15
N HIS A 132 4.10 -11.12 0.37
CA HIS A 132 3.33 -11.73 1.47
C HIS A 132 3.36 -13.26 1.39
N PHE A 133 3.05 -13.81 0.22
CA PHE A 133 3.03 -15.25 -0.01
C PHE A 133 4.36 -15.91 0.35
N LEU A 134 5.50 -15.33 -0.05
CA LEU A 134 6.81 -15.88 0.28
C LEU A 134 7.20 -15.66 1.75
N ILE A 135 6.86 -14.53 2.37
CA ILE A 135 7.09 -14.31 3.81
C ILE A 135 6.34 -15.35 4.64
N GLY A 136 5.07 -15.61 4.32
CA GLY A 136 4.27 -16.62 5.04
C GLY A 136 4.74 -18.06 4.84
N ALA A 137 5.55 -18.32 3.80
CA ALA A 137 6.20 -19.60 3.58
C ALA A 137 7.53 -19.74 4.36
N VAL A 138 8.12 -18.62 4.81
CA VAL A 138 9.38 -18.60 5.59
C VAL A 138 9.10 -18.52 7.09
N ALA A 139 8.17 -17.68 7.53
CA ALA A 139 7.88 -17.46 8.94
C ALA A 139 6.36 -17.50 9.22
N PRO A 140 5.93 -17.92 10.42
CA PRO A 140 4.52 -17.88 10.80
C PRO A 140 3.96 -16.45 10.66
N PRO A 141 2.85 -16.21 9.91
CA PRO A 141 2.34 -14.86 9.68
C PRO A 141 2.04 -14.06 10.95
N SER A 142 1.66 -14.74 12.04
CA SER A 142 1.40 -14.12 13.35
C SER A 142 2.66 -13.64 14.08
N SER A 143 3.83 -14.13 13.70
CA SER A 143 5.12 -13.75 14.29
C SER A 143 5.75 -12.50 13.64
N VAL A 144 5.29 -12.14 12.44
CA VAL A 144 5.81 -10.99 11.67
C VAL A 144 4.93 -9.76 11.94
N PRO A 145 5.47 -8.68 12.53
CA PRO A 145 4.73 -7.44 12.69
C PRO A 145 4.26 -6.90 11.34
N ARG A 146 3.05 -6.35 11.32
CA ARG A 146 2.43 -5.94 10.07
C ARG A 146 3.23 -4.86 9.35
N TRP A 147 3.74 -3.85 10.04
CA TRP A 147 4.56 -2.81 9.42
C TRP A 147 5.77 -3.38 8.67
N PHE A 148 6.38 -4.46 9.19
CA PHE A 148 7.54 -5.08 8.58
C PHE A 148 7.13 -5.86 7.32
N ASN A 149 6.04 -6.63 7.40
CA ASN A 149 5.50 -7.39 6.27
C ASN A 149 5.03 -6.45 5.13
N GLU A 150 4.18 -5.48 5.45
CA GLU A 150 3.67 -4.47 4.50
C GLU A 150 4.81 -3.62 3.94
N GLY A 151 5.75 -3.18 4.78
CA GLY A 151 6.89 -2.39 4.36
C GLY A 151 7.79 -3.13 3.38
N THR A 152 8.05 -4.42 3.62
CA THR A 152 8.87 -5.26 2.74
C THR A 152 8.18 -5.46 1.39
N ALA A 153 6.87 -5.73 1.40
CA ALA A 153 6.06 -5.83 0.20
C ALA A 153 6.02 -4.51 -0.60
N MET A 154 5.92 -3.37 0.10
CA MET A 154 5.95 -2.05 -0.52
C MET A 154 7.33 -1.68 -1.05
N TYR A 155 8.42 -2.10 -0.40
CA TYR A 155 9.80 -1.88 -0.86
C TYR A 155 10.07 -2.66 -2.15
N LEU A 156 9.77 -3.96 -2.16
CA LEU A 156 9.93 -4.83 -3.33
C LEU A 156 9.01 -4.45 -4.50
N GLY A 157 7.85 -3.85 -4.20
CA GLY A 157 6.93 -3.28 -5.19
C GLY A 157 7.52 -2.17 -6.08
N GLY A 158 8.75 -1.70 -5.81
CA GLY A 158 9.52 -0.85 -6.72
C GLY A 158 9.69 0.57 -6.21
N GLU A 159 9.49 1.58 -7.05
CA GLU A 159 9.74 2.98 -6.69
C GLU A 159 8.64 3.56 -5.78
N GLU A 160 9.07 4.33 -4.78
CA GLU A 160 8.19 5.10 -3.91
C GLU A 160 7.43 6.16 -4.72
N SER A 161 6.11 6.21 -4.56
CA SER A 161 5.32 7.23 -5.23
C SER A 161 5.55 8.61 -4.61
N PHE A 162 5.63 9.66 -5.43
CA PHE A 162 5.71 11.04 -4.94
C PHE A 162 4.52 11.40 -4.02
N ARG A 163 3.35 10.81 -4.28
CA ARG A 163 2.16 10.93 -3.43
C ARG A 163 2.38 10.34 -2.02
N SER A 164 3.09 9.23 -1.89
CA SER A 164 3.47 8.66 -0.59
C SER A 164 4.32 9.64 0.21
N LYS A 165 5.30 10.29 -0.43
CA LYS A 165 6.13 11.33 0.19
C LYS A 165 5.31 12.52 0.69
N ILE A 166 4.34 12.96 -0.11
CA ILE A 166 3.39 14.01 0.28
C ILE A 166 2.54 13.55 1.46
N ASN A 167 2.02 12.33 1.45
CA ASN A 167 1.19 11.80 2.53
C ASN A 167 1.94 11.78 3.87
N ILE A 168 3.18 11.26 3.89
CA ILE A 168 4.04 11.28 5.09
C ILE A 168 4.29 12.72 5.56
N SER A 169 4.61 13.62 4.63
CA SER A 169 4.87 15.03 4.93
C SER A 169 3.67 15.75 5.54
N THR A 170 2.48 15.54 4.98
CA THR A 170 1.22 16.05 5.52
C THR A 170 1.01 15.50 6.93
N ALA A 171 1.20 14.20 7.14
CA ALA A 171 1.06 13.56 8.46
C ALA A 171 2.05 14.08 9.51
N ILE A 172 3.28 14.44 9.11
CA ILE A 172 4.24 15.13 10.00
C ILE A 172 3.66 16.47 10.48
N TYR A 173 3.12 17.27 9.56
CA TYR A 173 2.59 18.60 9.87
C TYR A 173 1.30 18.54 10.70
N THR A 174 0.39 17.62 10.37
CA THR A 174 -0.87 17.39 11.09
C THR A 174 -0.71 16.56 12.37
N LYS A 175 0.52 16.13 12.70
CA LYS A 175 0.84 15.28 13.85
C LYS A 175 0.04 13.97 13.87
N SER A 176 -0.17 13.38 12.69
CA SER A 176 -0.98 12.17 12.49
C SER A 176 -0.18 10.98 11.96
N LEU A 177 1.14 10.95 12.19
CA LEU A 177 1.97 9.77 11.92
C LEU A 177 1.51 8.58 12.75
N ILE A 178 1.52 7.40 12.15
CA ILE A 178 1.02 6.16 12.75
C ILE A 178 2.15 5.50 13.55
N GLN A 179 1.88 4.98 14.73
CA GLN A 179 2.91 4.19 15.44
C GLN A 179 3.11 2.87 14.69
N LEU A 180 4.33 2.35 14.60
CA LEU A 180 4.56 1.09 13.85
C LEU A 180 3.74 -0.06 14.45
N ASN A 181 3.56 -0.04 15.77
CA ASN A 181 2.71 -0.93 16.52
C ASN A 181 1.20 -0.58 16.48
N GLU A 182 0.75 0.36 15.67
CA GLU A 182 -0.68 0.58 15.36
C GLU A 182 -1.02 0.07 13.95
N ILE A 183 -0.01 -0.14 13.11
CA ILE A 183 -0.17 -0.62 11.72
C ILE A 183 -0.72 -2.04 11.69
N GLN A 184 -0.59 -2.87 12.72
CA GLN A 184 -1.25 -4.19 12.80
C GLN A 184 -2.76 -4.14 12.59
N TYR A 185 -3.40 -2.99 12.83
CA TYR A 185 -4.83 -2.77 12.59
C TYR A 185 -5.17 -2.19 11.21
N VAL A 186 -4.23 -2.15 10.25
CA VAL A 186 -4.40 -1.47 8.96
C VAL A 186 -5.67 -1.88 8.20
N MET A 187 -6.08 -3.15 8.32
CA MET A 187 -7.29 -3.68 7.66
C MET A 187 -8.59 -3.01 8.16
N THR A 188 -8.54 -2.35 9.32
CA THR A 188 -9.67 -1.58 9.89
C THR A 188 -9.65 -0.10 9.51
N PHE A 189 -8.58 0.36 8.86
CA PHE A 189 -8.40 1.77 8.52
C PHE A 189 -9.20 2.17 7.28
N SER A 190 -9.47 3.48 7.16
CA SER A 190 -9.88 4.07 5.89
C SER A 190 -8.76 3.94 4.85
N GLY A 191 -9.12 3.97 3.57
CA GLY A 191 -8.14 3.83 2.48
C GLY A 191 -6.99 4.85 2.57
N ASP A 192 -7.27 6.11 2.93
CA ASP A 192 -6.23 7.14 3.07
C ASP A 192 -5.28 6.86 4.25
N ARG A 193 -5.81 6.38 5.38
CA ARG A 193 -4.98 6.03 6.54
C ARG A 193 -4.20 4.74 6.28
N ALA A 194 -4.76 3.78 5.53
CA ALA A 194 -4.04 2.60 5.06
C ALA A 194 -2.91 2.97 4.10
N ASN A 195 -3.16 3.88 3.15
CA ASN A 195 -2.12 4.42 2.27
C ASN A 195 -0.98 5.10 3.03
N LEU A 196 -1.29 5.83 4.11
CA LEU A 196 -0.27 6.39 5.00
C LEU A 196 0.49 5.28 5.73
N ALA A 197 -0.19 4.27 6.26
CA ALA A 197 0.44 3.13 6.93
C ALA A 197 1.41 2.38 6.01
N TYR A 198 1.04 2.18 4.74
CA TYR A 198 1.92 1.57 3.72
C TYR A 198 3.12 2.45 3.40
N ALA A 199 2.93 3.77 3.30
CA ALA A 199 4.03 4.70 3.08
C ALA A 199 5.02 4.73 4.26
N GLU A 200 4.51 4.79 5.50
CA GLU A 200 5.34 4.76 6.71
C GLU A 200 6.05 3.42 6.89
N SER A 201 5.37 2.30 6.62
CA SER A 201 5.96 0.95 6.66
C SER A 201 7.11 0.80 5.67
N ARG A 202 6.92 1.28 4.44
CA ARG A 202 7.98 1.28 3.42
C ARG A 202 9.18 2.13 3.89
N ALA A 203 8.92 3.34 4.36
CA ALA A 203 9.98 4.23 4.85
C ALA A 203 10.74 3.61 6.03
N ALA A 204 10.07 2.85 6.90
CA ALA A 204 10.70 2.11 7.98
C ALA A 204 11.63 1.02 7.45
N ILE A 205 11.21 0.24 6.45
CA ILE A 205 12.08 -0.76 5.81
C ILE A 205 13.25 -0.11 5.07
N GLU A 206 13.03 1.00 4.36
CA GLU A 206 14.12 1.75 3.72
C GLU A 206 15.16 2.22 4.74
N TYR A 207 14.71 2.75 5.89
CA TYR A 207 15.59 3.17 6.96
C TYR A 207 16.30 1.99 7.64
N LEU A 208 15.61 0.86 7.87
CA LEU A 208 16.22 -0.37 8.37
C LEU A 208 17.37 -0.84 7.46
N ILE A 209 17.15 -0.84 6.15
CA ILE A 209 18.17 -1.22 5.16
C ILE A 209 19.33 -0.23 5.16
N GLU A 210 19.06 1.06 5.36
CA GLU A 210 20.08 2.12 5.41
C GLU A 210 21.04 1.98 6.60
N ILE A 211 20.52 1.61 7.78
CA ILE A 211 21.33 1.43 9.00
C ILE A 211 21.91 0.02 9.15
N THR A 212 21.41 -0.94 8.36
CA THR A 212 21.92 -2.32 8.33
C THR A 212 22.34 -2.69 6.90
N ASP A 213 21.59 -3.59 6.26
CA ASP A 213 21.67 -3.98 4.86
C ASP A 213 20.39 -4.74 4.45
N GLU A 214 20.22 -5.00 3.15
CA GLU A 214 19.03 -5.69 2.63
C GLU A 214 18.86 -7.12 3.19
N LYS A 215 19.94 -7.80 3.57
CA LYS A 215 19.93 -9.18 4.07
C LYS A 215 19.38 -9.26 5.50
N SER A 216 19.33 -8.15 6.23
CA SER A 216 18.72 -8.10 7.55
C SER A 216 17.28 -8.60 7.53
N ILE A 217 16.55 -8.38 6.43
CA ILE A 217 15.16 -8.86 6.31
C ILE A 217 15.08 -10.37 6.39
N ARG A 218 15.83 -11.10 5.55
CA ARG A 218 15.87 -12.57 5.62
C ARG A 218 16.45 -13.09 6.93
N PHE A 219 17.40 -12.39 7.56
CA PHE A 219 17.95 -12.83 8.85
C PHE A 219 16.92 -12.70 9.97
N ILE A 220 16.15 -11.61 10.01
CA ILE A 220 15.04 -11.47 10.97
C ILE A 220 14.00 -12.57 10.73
N LEU A 221 13.60 -12.81 9.48
CA LEU A 221 12.63 -13.87 9.15
C LEU A 221 13.14 -15.28 9.50
N ALA A 222 14.44 -15.54 9.35
CA ALA A 222 15.05 -16.81 9.74
C ALA A 222 15.02 -17.02 11.27
N GLU A 223 15.23 -15.98 12.07
CA GLU A 223 15.12 -16.05 13.52
C GLU A 223 13.66 -16.29 13.98
N LEU A 224 12.68 -15.68 13.28
CA LEU A 224 11.26 -15.96 13.52
C LEU A 224 10.87 -17.40 13.20
N TYR A 225 11.43 -17.99 12.14
CA TYR A 225 11.26 -19.40 11.82
C TYR A 225 11.75 -20.32 12.96
N LEU A 226 12.77 -19.90 13.71
CA LEU A 226 13.29 -20.58 14.89
C LEU A 226 12.46 -20.31 16.18
N ASN A 227 11.28 -19.73 16.05
CA ASN A 227 10.36 -19.35 17.14
C ASN A 227 10.90 -18.28 18.12
N LYS A 228 11.87 -17.45 17.70
CA LYS A 228 12.18 -16.24 18.47
C LYS A 228 11.05 -15.22 18.35
N SER A 229 10.89 -14.38 19.36
CA SER A 229 10.02 -13.20 19.25
C SER A 229 10.62 -12.22 18.24
N PHE A 230 9.76 -11.40 17.62
CA PHE A 230 10.22 -10.35 16.72
C PHE A 230 11.22 -9.41 17.40
N ASP A 231 10.97 -9.00 18.63
CA ASP A 231 11.83 -8.07 19.35
C ASP A 231 13.25 -8.65 19.55
N SER A 232 13.34 -9.95 19.91
CA SER A 232 14.62 -10.63 20.03
C SER A 232 15.31 -10.80 18.67
N ALA A 233 14.57 -11.23 17.65
CA ALA A 233 15.10 -11.41 16.30
C ALA A 233 15.62 -10.08 15.71
N PHE A 234 14.87 -9.00 15.89
CA PHE A 234 15.22 -7.67 15.44
C PHE A 234 16.46 -7.15 16.17
N THR A 235 16.52 -7.31 17.49
CA THR A 235 17.68 -6.89 18.29
C THR A 235 18.94 -7.71 17.96
N ASP A 236 18.82 -9.02 17.79
CA ASP A 236 19.94 -9.89 17.43
C ASP A 236 20.55 -9.52 16.07
N VAL A 237 19.72 -9.13 15.10
CA VAL A 237 20.16 -8.80 13.73
C VAL A 237 20.63 -7.35 13.60
N THR A 238 19.93 -6.41 14.23
CA THR A 238 20.18 -4.97 14.05
C THR A 238 21.05 -4.36 15.15
N GLY A 239 21.14 -5.01 16.31
CA GLY A 239 21.73 -4.43 17.51
C GLY A 239 20.87 -3.37 18.20
N MET A 240 19.63 -3.15 17.76
CA MET A 240 18.70 -2.15 18.29
C MET A 240 17.41 -2.80 18.77
N GLU A 241 16.87 -2.32 19.89
CA GLU A 241 15.51 -2.66 20.29
C GLU A 241 14.50 -2.03 19.30
N PRO A 242 13.36 -2.69 18.98
CA PRO A 242 12.37 -2.15 18.05
C PRO A 242 11.85 -0.76 18.43
N ILE A 243 11.75 -0.46 19.74
CA ILE A 243 11.30 0.84 20.23
C ILE A 243 12.32 1.95 19.94
N ASP A 244 13.61 1.67 20.12
CA ASP A 244 14.68 2.63 19.84
C ASP A 244 14.78 2.89 18.34
N PHE A 245 14.62 1.83 17.53
CA PHE A 245 14.48 1.95 16.08
C PHE A 245 13.33 2.88 15.69
N GLU A 246 12.12 2.73 16.27
CA GLU A 246 11.00 3.61 15.93
C GLU A 246 11.26 5.07 16.33
N ILE A 247 11.90 5.32 17.48
CA ILE A 247 12.24 6.67 17.94
C ILE A 247 13.22 7.34 16.96
N GLU A 248 14.27 6.64 16.54
CA GLU A 248 15.26 7.16 15.60
C GLU A 248 14.65 7.36 14.20
N PHE A 249 13.92 6.34 13.71
CA PHE A 249 13.16 6.38 12.46
C PHE A 249 12.25 7.61 12.39
N ARG A 250 11.46 7.87 13.44
CA ARG A 250 10.55 9.02 13.52
C ARG A 250 11.30 10.35 13.44
N THR A 251 12.54 10.42 13.91
CA THR A 251 13.38 11.62 13.78
C THR A 251 13.87 11.79 12.35
N VAL A 252 14.32 10.70 11.71
CA VAL A 252 14.80 10.69 10.33
C VAL A 252 13.70 11.06 9.34
N ILE A 253 12.52 10.42 9.42
CA ILE A 253 11.42 10.72 8.48
C ILE A 253 10.93 12.15 8.59
N ARG A 254 10.90 12.72 9.81
CA ARG A 254 10.53 14.12 9.99
C ARG A 254 11.48 15.01 9.21
N GLN A 255 12.78 14.77 9.27
CA GLN A 255 13.75 15.59 8.54
C GLN A 255 13.70 15.36 7.03
N ARG A 256 13.56 14.10 6.60
CA ARG A 256 13.56 13.66 5.20
C ARG A 256 12.33 14.16 4.43
N TYR A 257 11.15 14.10 5.05
CA TYR A 257 9.89 14.42 4.39
C TYR A 257 9.33 15.82 4.70
N ARG A 258 10.01 16.65 5.51
CA ARG A 258 9.43 17.89 6.08
C ARG A 258 8.80 18.90 5.10
N PHE A 259 9.25 18.93 3.84
CA PHE A 259 8.85 19.96 2.87
C PHE A 259 7.98 19.43 1.72
N TYR A 260 7.75 18.12 1.61
CA TYR A 260 6.95 17.57 0.50
C TYR A 260 5.50 18.04 0.52
N PHE A 261 4.95 18.43 1.69
CA PHE A 261 3.61 19.01 1.79
C PHE A 261 3.46 20.30 0.96
N LEU A 262 4.56 21.03 0.70
CA LEU A 262 4.52 22.21 -0.15
C LEU A 262 4.17 21.86 -1.59
N ALA A 263 4.50 20.66 -2.06
CA ALA A 263 4.09 20.19 -3.38
C ALA A 263 2.58 19.93 -3.47
N ALA A 264 1.91 19.67 -2.33
CA ALA A 264 0.46 19.56 -2.28
C ALA A 264 -0.24 20.93 -2.43
N ALA A 265 0.47 22.04 -2.21
CA ALA A 265 -0.09 23.38 -2.36
C ALA A 265 -0.35 23.76 -3.83
N GLY A 266 0.19 23.01 -4.80
CA GLY A 266 -0.05 23.25 -6.23
C GLY A 266 0.19 24.70 -6.63
N ASP A 267 -0.76 25.27 -7.39
CA ASP A 267 -0.65 26.65 -7.89
C ASP A 267 -0.75 27.72 -6.80
N TYR A 268 -1.22 27.39 -5.60
CA TYR A 268 -1.29 28.34 -4.49
C TYR A 268 0.10 28.81 -4.04
N ILE A 269 1.15 28.03 -4.32
CA ILE A 269 2.53 28.41 -4.00
C ILE A 269 2.96 29.68 -4.74
N TRP A 270 2.42 29.92 -5.94
CA TRP A 270 2.69 31.11 -6.75
C TRP A 270 2.09 32.39 -6.17
N PHE A 271 1.09 32.29 -5.28
CA PHE A 271 0.57 33.43 -4.53
C PHE A 271 1.27 33.60 -3.19
N LEU A 272 1.70 32.50 -2.56
CA LEU A 272 2.46 32.53 -1.31
C LEU A 272 3.84 33.17 -1.46
N ILE A 273 4.57 32.87 -2.53
CA ILE A 273 5.93 33.39 -2.76
C ILE A 273 5.94 34.93 -2.85
N PRO A 274 5.15 35.59 -3.73
CA PRO A 274 5.07 37.05 -3.76
C PRO A 274 4.58 37.65 -2.44
N GLY A 275 3.64 37.00 -1.77
CA GLY A 275 3.18 37.42 -0.43
C GLY A 275 4.32 37.47 0.58
N LEU A 276 5.18 36.44 0.62
CA LEU A 276 6.37 36.41 1.48
C LEU A 276 7.38 37.51 1.11
N PHE A 277 7.58 37.79 -0.18
CA PHE A 277 8.43 38.91 -0.61
C PHE A 277 7.89 40.27 -0.17
N ILE A 278 6.58 40.49 -0.28
CA ILE A 278 5.93 41.72 0.19
C ILE A 278 6.09 41.85 1.71
N LEU A 279 5.83 40.78 2.47
CA LEU A 279 6.00 40.77 3.92
C LEU A 279 7.45 41.02 4.34
N ALA A 280 8.42 40.40 3.68
CA ALA A 280 9.84 40.62 3.92
C ALA A 280 10.24 42.07 3.62
N TYR A 281 9.77 42.62 2.49
CA TYR A 281 9.99 44.02 2.14
C TYR A 281 9.40 44.97 3.18
N LEU A 282 8.17 44.72 3.63
CA LEU A 282 7.52 45.52 4.67
C LEU A 282 8.26 45.43 6.00
N ALA A 283 8.69 44.23 6.41
CA ALA A 283 9.47 44.04 7.63
C ALA A 283 10.82 44.79 7.58
N VAL A 284 11.54 44.70 6.45
CA VAL A 284 12.79 45.45 6.24
C VAL A 284 12.53 46.95 6.24
N LYS A 285 11.47 47.41 5.56
CA LYS A 285 11.11 48.84 5.52
C LYS A 285 10.79 49.38 6.92
N ILE A 286 10.03 48.63 7.72
CA ILE A 286 9.71 48.99 9.10
C ILE A 286 10.99 49.05 9.94
N ARG A 287 11.87 48.04 9.83
CA ARG A 287 13.16 48.01 10.55
C ARG A 287 14.04 49.20 10.19
N ASN A 288 14.19 49.49 8.90
CA ASN A 288 14.99 50.62 8.42
C ASN A 288 14.44 51.96 8.92
N MET A 289 13.11 52.11 8.96
CA MET A 289 12.47 53.32 9.45
C MET A 289 12.66 53.50 10.97
N GLN A 290 12.69 52.41 11.74
CA GLN A 290 13.07 52.44 13.15
C GLN A 290 14.54 52.81 13.36
N THR A 291 15.45 52.26 12.55
CA THR A 291 16.88 52.60 12.59
C THR A 291 17.11 54.08 12.29
N ILE A 292 16.48 54.64 11.24
CA ILE A 292 16.59 56.07 10.90
C ILE A 292 16.03 56.95 12.02
N ARG A 293 14.91 56.58 12.64
CA ARG A 293 14.36 57.34 13.79
C ARG A 293 15.30 57.35 14.97
N ARG A 294 16.01 56.25 15.22
CA ARG A 294 17.01 56.16 16.30
C ARG A 294 18.18 57.10 16.05
N TRP A 295 18.74 57.09 14.84
CA TRP A 295 19.84 57.99 14.46
C TRP A 295 19.47 59.47 14.58
N LYS A 296 18.23 59.84 14.23
CA LYS A 296 17.76 61.23 14.40
C LYS A 296 17.68 61.67 15.86
N ILE A 297 17.27 60.78 16.77
CA ILE A 297 17.21 61.08 18.21
C ILE A 297 18.63 61.21 18.78
N GLU A 298 19.57 60.37 18.32
CA GLU A 298 21.00 60.44 18.70
C GLU A 298 21.63 61.75 18.19
N GLU A 299 21.39 62.14 16.94
CA GLU A 299 21.84 63.43 16.38
C GLU A 299 21.25 64.64 17.13
N GLU A 300 19.95 64.61 17.44
CA GLU A 300 19.32 65.68 18.23
C GLU A 300 19.91 65.75 19.65
N GLN A 301 20.23 64.63 20.28
CA GLN A 301 20.87 64.61 21.61
C GLN A 301 22.30 65.16 21.58
N ASP A 302 23.09 64.79 20.56
CA ASP A 302 24.45 65.29 20.38
C ASP A 302 24.50 66.79 20.05
N GLU A 303 23.45 67.36 19.44
CA GLU A 303 23.34 68.81 19.19
C GLU A 303 22.99 69.63 20.45
N PHE A 304 22.50 69.00 21.52
CA PHE A 304 22.11 69.66 22.78
C PHE A 304 23.11 69.45 23.94
N GLU A 305 24.19 68.69 23.76
CA GLU A 305 25.35 68.59 24.67
C GLU A 305 26.49 69.56 24.30
#